data_AF-A0A0U1QTU2-F1
#
_entry.id   AF-A0A0U1QTU2-F1
#
_cell.length_a   1.000
_cell.length_b   1.000
_cell.length_c   1.000
_cell.angle_alpha   90.00
_cell.angle_beta   90.00
_cell.angle_gamma   90.00
#
_symmetry.space_group_name_H-M   'P 1'
#
loop_
_entity.id
_entity.type
_entity.pdbx_description
1 polymer ?
#
loop_
_entity_poly.entity_id
_entity_poly.type
_entity_poly.pdbx_seq_one_letter_code
_entity_poly.pdbx_strand_id
1 'polypeptide(L)'
;MGRNIEVIIDDTVFQGVTSPARDQVEMLQIAARSGLLPAISPNVTAMGIAASLATVDSMSLSRLKELCLKNGSIVRQSDKVPVGENLFQDEAHYYLVLLGLVLRENIGPFWQLSDEGKNAENNPHNPPV
;
A
#
# COMPACT_ATOMS: atom_id res chain seq x y z
N MET A 1 -13.92 5.14 -10.34
CA MET A 1 -13.61 5.89 -9.11
C MET A 1 -12.75 5.02 -8.23
N GLY A 2 -11.75 5.59 -7.54
CA GLY A 2 -10.91 4.85 -6.59
C GLY A 2 -11.68 4.51 -5.31
N ARG A 3 -11.27 3.44 -4.62
CA ARG A 3 -11.81 3.06 -3.31
C ARG A 3 -11.20 3.97 -2.24
N ASN A 4 -12.00 4.34 -1.24
CA ASN A 4 -11.48 5.09 -0.09
C ASN A 4 -10.45 4.26 0.68
N ILE A 5 -9.37 4.93 1.09
CA ILE A 5 -8.31 4.38 1.93
C ILE A 5 -8.33 5.12 3.25
N GLU A 6 -8.17 4.37 4.33
CA GLU A 6 -7.92 4.89 5.67
C GLU A 6 -6.72 4.13 6.27
N VAL A 7 -5.73 4.87 6.76
CA VAL A 7 -4.53 4.32 7.39
C VAL A 7 -4.30 5.05 8.70
N ILE A 8 -4.02 4.31 9.77
CA ILE A 8 -3.76 4.85 11.10
C ILE A 8 -2.28 4.65 11.42
N ILE A 9 -1.60 5.72 11.81
CA ILE A 9 -0.22 5.72 12.30
C ILE A 9 -0.18 6.56 13.57
N ASP A 10 0.26 5.99 14.70
CA ASP A 10 0.41 6.69 15.98
C ASP A 10 -0.83 7.56 16.34
N ASP A 11 -1.99 6.90 16.40
CA ASP A 11 -3.31 7.51 16.65
C ASP A 11 -3.75 8.60 15.65
N THR A 12 -2.97 8.84 14.60
CA THR A 12 -3.28 9.79 13.53
C THR A 12 -3.89 9.07 12.33
N VAL A 13 -5.08 9.52 11.92
CA VAL A 13 -5.79 8.99 10.76
C VAL A 13 -5.37 9.74 9.49
N PHE A 14 -4.98 8.98 8.48
CA PHE A 14 -4.70 9.44 7.12
C PHE A 14 -5.73 8.84 6.17
N GLN A 15 -6.22 9.65 5.23
CA GLN A 15 -7.27 9.25 4.32
C GLN A 15 -6.99 9.70 2.88
N GLY A 16 -7.54 8.97 1.92
CA GLY A 16 -7.57 9.34 0.52
C GLY A 16 -8.24 8.27 -0.32
N VAL A 17 -7.78 8.06 -1.54
CA VAL A 17 -8.34 7.05 -2.46
C VAL A 17 -7.23 6.23 -3.11
N THR A 18 -7.57 5.02 -3.54
CA THR A 18 -6.68 4.23 -4.41
C THR A 18 -6.42 4.98 -5.72
N SER A 19 -5.18 4.94 -6.18
CA SER A 19 -4.76 5.51 -7.46
C SER A 19 -5.40 4.76 -8.64
N PRO A 20 -5.39 5.32 -9.87
CA PRO A 20 -5.91 4.64 -11.06
C PRO A 20 -5.24 3.28 -11.32
N ALA A 21 -5.91 2.38 -12.04
CA ALA A 21 -5.40 1.03 -12.31
C ALA A 21 -4.01 1.00 -12.97
N ARG A 22 -3.73 1.96 -13.88
CA ARG A 22 -2.40 2.13 -14.49
C ARG A 22 -1.32 2.33 -13.43
N ASP A 23 -1.59 3.19 -12.46
CA ASP A 23 -0.65 3.53 -11.39
C ASP A 23 -0.49 2.36 -10.43
N GLN A 24 -1.57 1.63 -10.14
CA GLN A 24 -1.51 0.40 -9.32
C GLN A 24 -0.65 -0.69 -9.97
N VAL A 25 -0.69 -0.84 -11.30
CA VAL A 25 0.20 -1.76 -12.02
C VAL A 25 1.66 -1.33 -11.90
N GLU A 26 1.94 -0.03 -12.04
CA GLU A 26 3.29 0.50 -11.86
C GLU A 26 3.79 0.30 -10.42
N MET A 27 2.95 0.58 -9.42
CA MET A 27 3.22 0.32 -8.01
C MET A 27 3.58 -1.16 -7.76
N LEU A 28 2.82 -2.09 -8.34
CA LEU A 28 3.07 -3.52 -8.20
C LEU A 28 4.43 -3.92 -8.82
N GLN A 29 4.76 -3.38 -9.99
CA GLN A 29 6.05 -3.62 -10.64
C GLN A 29 7.23 -3.06 -9.84
N ILE A 30 7.09 -1.86 -9.26
CA ILE A 30 8.10 -1.29 -8.37
C ILE A 30 8.24 -2.17 -7.12
N ALA A 31 7.13 -2.51 -6.47
CA ALA A 31 7.13 -3.34 -5.26
C ALA A 31 7.80 -4.70 -5.50
N ALA A 32 7.54 -5.34 -6.64
CA ALA A 32 8.17 -6.61 -7.01
C ALA A 32 9.68 -6.46 -7.22
N ARG A 33 10.12 -5.46 -8.01
CA ARG A 33 11.56 -5.24 -8.31
C ARG A 33 12.36 -4.84 -7.08
N SER A 34 11.75 -4.08 -6.16
CA SER A 34 12.38 -3.64 -4.92
C SER A 34 12.28 -4.68 -3.80
N GLY A 35 11.74 -5.88 -4.06
CA GLY A 35 11.61 -6.94 -3.05
C GLY A 35 10.64 -6.61 -1.92
N LEU A 36 9.73 -5.64 -2.13
CA LEU A 36 8.82 -5.15 -1.10
C LEU A 36 7.59 -6.04 -0.88
N LEU A 37 7.22 -6.90 -1.85
CA LEU A 37 5.98 -7.69 -1.76
C LEU A 37 5.86 -8.47 -0.43
N PRO A 38 6.89 -9.20 0.04
CA PRO A 38 6.81 -9.87 1.33
C PRO A 38 6.70 -8.91 2.51
N ALA A 39 7.30 -7.71 2.42
CA ALA A 39 7.33 -6.72 3.49
C ALA A 39 6.02 -5.93 3.62
N ILE A 40 5.21 -5.86 2.57
CA ILE A 40 3.89 -5.21 2.58
C ILE A 40 2.75 -6.23 2.56
N SER A 41 3.03 -7.51 2.79
CA SER A 41 2.00 -8.52 2.94
C SER A 41 1.13 -8.24 4.18
N PRO A 42 -0.07 -8.82 4.26
CA PRO A 42 -0.79 -8.87 5.53
C PRO A 42 0.11 -9.46 6.63
N ASN A 43 -0.06 -8.98 7.87
CA ASN A 43 0.64 -9.44 9.09
C ASN A 43 2.10 -9.03 9.28
N VAL A 44 2.68 -8.21 8.40
CA VAL A 44 4.02 -7.62 8.67
C VAL A 44 3.91 -6.49 9.68
N THR A 45 4.89 -6.41 10.58
CA THR A 45 4.97 -5.34 11.59
C THR A 45 5.29 -3.99 10.94
N ALA A 46 4.89 -2.89 11.57
CA ALA A 46 5.22 -1.54 11.10
C ALA A 46 6.73 -1.34 10.95
N MET A 47 7.52 -1.88 11.89
CA MET A 47 8.99 -1.86 11.82
C MET A 47 9.51 -2.62 10.59
N GLY A 48 8.94 -3.78 10.26
CA GLY A 48 9.31 -4.54 9.07
C GLY A 48 9.06 -3.74 7.78
N ILE A 49 7.90 -3.08 7.69
CA ILE A 49 7.56 -2.20 6.58
C ILE A 49 8.58 -1.06 6.46
N ALA A 50 8.84 -0.34 7.55
CA ALA A 50 9.77 0.78 7.57
C ALA A 50 11.19 0.37 7.19
N ALA A 51 11.69 -0.74 7.75
CA ALA A 51 13.01 -1.26 7.46
C ALA A 51 13.17 -1.66 5.99
N SER A 52 12.19 -2.37 5.42
CA SER A 52 12.24 -2.74 4.01
C SER A 52 12.16 -1.53 3.10
N LEU A 53 11.27 -0.58 3.36
CA LEU A 53 11.18 0.65 2.55
C LEU A 53 12.43 1.52 2.64
N ALA A 54 13.15 1.52 3.77
CA ALA A 54 14.41 2.23 3.92
C ALA A 54 15.53 1.68 3.00
N THR A 55 15.41 0.43 2.52
CA THR A 55 16.38 -0.20 1.60
C THR A 55 16.08 0.06 0.13
N VAL A 56 14.92 0.64 -0.19
CA VAL A 56 14.51 0.92 -1.57
C VAL A 56 15.34 2.05 -2.15
N ASP A 57 15.78 1.91 -3.39
CA ASP A 57 16.55 2.95 -4.07
C ASP A 57 15.73 4.25 -4.19
N SER A 58 16.44 5.39 -4.17
CA SER A 58 15.81 6.71 -4.13
C SER A 58 14.86 6.99 -5.31
N MET A 59 15.12 6.41 -6.49
CA MET A 59 14.28 6.62 -7.67
C MET A 59 12.95 5.87 -7.53
N SER A 60 13.00 4.59 -7.19
CA SER A 60 11.81 3.76 -6.92
C SER A 60 11.00 4.34 -5.76
N LEU A 61 11.67 4.75 -4.67
CA LEU A 61 11.01 5.34 -3.52
C LEU A 61 10.32 6.66 -3.88
N SER A 62 10.99 7.54 -4.63
CA SER A 62 10.40 8.81 -5.08
C SER A 62 9.17 8.59 -5.97
N ARG A 63 9.23 7.60 -6.84
CA ARG A 63 8.09 7.24 -7.70
C ARG A 63 6.93 6.67 -6.90
N LEU A 64 7.19 5.80 -5.92
CA LEU A 64 6.16 5.31 -5.00
C LEU A 64 5.48 6.43 -4.23
N LYS A 65 6.23 7.44 -3.75
CA LYS A 65 5.65 8.61 -3.06
C LYS A 65 4.65 9.35 -3.93
N GLU A 66 5.00 9.59 -5.19
CA GLU A 66 4.10 10.24 -6.15
C GLU A 66 2.84 9.41 -6.39
N LEU A 67 3.02 8.13 -6.74
CA LEU A 67 1.92 7.23 -7.07
C LEU A 67 0.99 7.01 -5.87
N CYS A 68 1.53 6.81 -4.67
CA CYS A 68 0.74 6.46 -3.48
C CYS A 68 0.13 7.70 -2.83
N LEU A 69 0.92 8.76 -2.61
CA LEU A 69 0.50 9.89 -1.78
C LEU A 69 -0.14 11.00 -2.60
N LYS A 70 0.49 11.41 -3.71
CA LYS A 70 -0.03 12.51 -4.54
C LYS A 70 -1.23 12.05 -5.37
N ASN A 71 -1.08 10.96 -6.12
CA ASN A 71 -2.18 10.49 -6.99
C ASN A 71 -3.32 9.89 -6.17
N GLY A 72 -3.02 9.28 -5.02
CA GLY A 72 -4.02 8.84 -4.04
C GLY A 72 -4.66 9.98 -3.24
N SER A 73 -4.18 11.23 -3.39
CA SER A 73 -4.63 12.40 -2.65
C SER A 73 -4.67 12.17 -1.14
N ILE A 74 -3.62 11.54 -0.60
CA ILE A 74 -3.54 11.18 0.81
C ILE A 74 -3.31 12.43 1.65
N VAL A 75 -4.18 12.63 2.64
CA VAL A 75 -4.17 13.76 3.57
C VAL A 75 -4.31 13.29 5.01
N ARG A 76 -3.80 14.06 5.97
CA ARG A 76 -4.14 13.88 7.38
C ARG A 76 -5.61 14.26 7.60
N GLN A 77 -6.36 13.41 8.29
CA GLN A 77 -7.82 13.57 8.39
C GLN A 77 -8.23 14.83 9.17
N SER A 78 -7.49 15.18 10.23
CA SER A 78 -7.85 16.25 11.17
C SER A 78 -7.84 17.65 10.54
N ASP A 79 -6.92 17.91 9.63
CA ASP A 79 -6.70 19.23 9.04
C ASP A 79 -6.60 19.24 7.50
N LYS A 80 -6.75 18.07 6.86
CA LYS A 80 -6.71 17.87 5.41
C LYS A 80 -5.39 18.28 4.76
N VAL A 81 -4.31 18.37 5.54
CA VAL A 81 -2.97 18.67 5.01
C VAL A 81 -2.44 17.49 4.20
N PRO A 82 -1.96 17.71 2.95
CA PRO A 82 -1.30 16.69 2.16
C PRO A 82 -0.07 16.11 2.87
N VAL A 83 0.11 14.80 2.76
CA VAL A 83 1.21 14.11 3.41
C VAL A 83 2.55 14.47 2.74
N GLY A 84 3.52 14.88 3.56
CA GLY A 84 4.93 15.05 3.20
C GLY A 84 5.84 14.59 4.34
N GLU A 85 7.13 14.40 4.08
CA GLU A 85 8.10 13.86 5.05
C GLU A 85 8.16 14.71 6.32
N ASN A 86 8.15 16.04 6.17
CA ASN A 86 8.23 16.99 7.28
C ASN A 86 7.04 16.92 8.25
N LEU A 87 5.94 16.29 7.85
CA LEU A 87 4.77 16.12 8.71
C LEU A 87 5.09 15.25 9.94
N PHE A 88 6.09 14.37 9.83
CA PHE A 88 6.47 13.40 10.86
C PHE A 88 7.67 13.85 11.70
N GLN A 89 8.28 15.01 11.40
CA GLN A 89 9.38 15.58 12.17
C GLN A 89 10.50 14.56 12.51
N ASP A 90 10.69 14.23 13.79
CA ASP A 90 11.71 13.31 14.29
C ASP A 90 11.35 11.82 14.07
N GLU A 91 10.11 11.53 13.69
CA GLU A 91 9.58 10.18 13.49
C GLU A 91 9.46 9.83 12.00
N ALA A 92 10.51 10.14 11.23
CA ALA A 92 10.55 9.90 9.78
C ALA A 92 10.25 8.44 9.35
N HIS A 93 10.42 7.47 10.26
CA HIS A 93 10.03 6.08 10.03
C HIS A 93 8.52 5.92 9.81
N TYR A 94 7.68 6.72 10.48
CA TYR A 94 6.23 6.72 10.30
C TYR A 94 5.80 7.16 8.90
N TYR A 95 6.58 8.04 8.26
CA TYR A 95 6.37 8.37 6.84
C TYR A 95 6.54 7.13 5.94
N LEU A 96 7.58 6.32 6.20
CA LEU A 96 7.80 5.07 5.46
C LEU A 96 6.69 4.06 5.75
N VAL A 97 6.27 3.91 7.01
CA VAL A 97 5.15 3.02 7.36
C VAL A 97 3.89 3.43 6.60
N LEU A 98 3.54 4.72 6.62
CA LEU A 98 2.38 5.23 5.90
C LEU A 98 2.47 4.92 4.40
N LEU A 99 3.62 5.17 3.77
CA LEU A 99 3.84 4.87 2.35
C LEU A 99 3.61 3.37 2.06
N GLY A 100 4.15 2.48 2.90
CA GLY A 100 4.00 1.03 2.74
C GLY A 100 2.56 0.55 2.92
N LEU A 101 1.84 1.12 3.89
CA LEU A 101 0.43 0.80 4.12
C LEU A 101 -0.46 1.30 2.98
N VAL A 102 -0.23 2.52 2.46
CA VAL A 102 -0.96 3.04 1.30
C VAL A 102 -0.65 2.21 0.04
N LEU A 103 0.61 1.82 -0.16
CA LEU A 103 1.00 0.92 -1.25
C LEU A 103 0.23 -0.40 -1.16
N ARG A 104 0.17 -1.01 0.04
CA ARG A 104 -0.59 -2.24 0.29
C ARG A 104 -2.07 -2.08 -0.04
N GLU A 105 -2.68 -0.96 0.31
CA GLU A 105 -4.09 -0.69 -0.01
C GLU A 105 -4.35 -0.57 -1.53
N ASN A 106 -3.37 -0.05 -2.28
CA ASN A 106 -3.45 0.09 -3.73
C ASN A 106 -3.28 -1.25 -4.47
N ILE A 107 -2.36 -2.10 -4.02
CA ILE A 107 -2.07 -3.39 -4.70
C ILE A 107 -2.68 -4.59 -3.98
N GLY A 108 -3.47 -4.38 -2.92
CA GLY A 108 -4.05 -5.42 -2.08
C GLY A 108 -4.74 -6.58 -2.83
N PRO A 109 -5.48 -6.35 -3.93
CA PRO A 109 -6.05 -7.42 -4.73
C PRO A 109 -5.03 -8.46 -5.26
N PHE A 110 -3.75 -8.12 -5.35
CA PHE A 110 -2.68 -9.07 -5.68
C PHE A 110 -2.70 -10.31 -4.77
N TRP A 111 -2.98 -10.14 -3.48
CA TRP A 111 -3.02 -11.23 -2.51
C TRP A 111 -4.27 -12.11 -2.63
N GLN A 112 -5.30 -11.66 -3.36
CA GLN A 112 -6.49 -12.48 -3.60
C GLN A 112 -6.21 -13.61 -4.61
N LEU A 113 -5.12 -13.50 -5.39
CA LEU A 113 -4.66 -14.58 -6.27
C LEU A 113 -4.23 -15.84 -5.50
N SER A 114 -3.76 -15.70 -4.25
CA SER A 114 -3.47 -16.87 -3.40
C SER A 114 -4.72 -17.55 -2.85
N ASP A 115 -5.89 -16.90 -2.92
CA ASP A 115 -7.18 -17.41 -2.43
C ASP A 115 -8.03 -18.08 -3.53
N GLU A 116 -7.50 -18.25 -4.75
CA GLU A 116 -8.18 -18.93 -5.88
C GLU A 116 -8.64 -20.38 -5.58
N GLY A 117 -8.27 -20.94 -4.42
CA GLY A 117 -8.82 -22.21 -3.90
C GLY A 117 -10.21 -22.14 -3.26
N LYS A 118 -10.78 -20.96 -2.95
CA LYS A 118 -12.07 -20.86 -2.23
C LYS A 118 -13.31 -20.68 -3.09
N ASN A 119 -13.17 -20.35 -4.38
CA ASN A 119 -14.32 -20.16 -5.29
C ASN A 119 -14.66 -21.40 -6.13
N ALA A 120 -13.93 -22.51 -5.99
CA ALA A 120 -14.26 -23.78 -6.64
C ALA A 120 -15.34 -24.59 -5.89
N GLU A 121 -15.64 -24.30 -4.62
CA GLU A 121 -16.63 -25.05 -3.82
C GLU A 121 -18.09 -24.61 -4.02
N ASN A 122 -18.36 -23.53 -4.76
CA ASN A 122 -19.72 -22.99 -4.94
C ASN A 122 -20.29 -23.10 -6.37
N ASN A 123 -19.70 -23.92 -7.24
CA ASN A 123 -20.30 -24.24 -8.53
C ASN A 123 -20.91 -25.65 -8.52
N PRO A 124 -22.25 -25.82 -8.45
CA PRO A 124 -22.92 -27.13 -8.46
C PRO A 124 -22.92 -27.80 -9.85
N HIS A 125 -21.89 -27.56 -10.67
CA HIS A 125 -21.81 -28.06 -12.05
C HIS A 125 -20.39 -28.46 -12.45
N ASN A 126 -19.81 -29.42 -11.71
CA ASN A 126 -18.81 -30.30 -12.30
C ASN A 126 -18.89 -31.70 -11.66
N PRO A 127 -19.01 -32.79 -12.44
CA PRO A 127 -18.96 -34.14 -11.91
C PRO A 127 -17.51 -34.51 -11.51
N PRO A 128 -17.33 -35.42 -10.55
CA PRO A 128 -16.02 -35.78 -10.02
C PRO A 128 -15.17 -36.51 -11.07
N VAL A 129 -13.86 -36.24 -11.04
CA VAL A 129 -12.83 -37.08 -11.66
C VAL A 129 -12.06 -37.78 -10.54
#